data_AF-A0A1N7MFW1-F1
#
_entry.id   AF-A0A1N7MFW1-F1
#
_cell.length_a   1.000
_cell.length_b   1.000
_cell.length_c   1.000
_cell.angle_alpha   90.00
_cell.angle_beta   90.00
_cell.angle_gamma   90.00
#
_symmetry.space_group_name_H-M   'P 1'
#
loop_
_entity.id
_entity.type
_entity.pdbx_description
1 polymer ?
#
loop_
_entity_poly.entity_id
_entity_poly.type
_entity_poly.pdbx_seq_one_letter_code
_entity_poly.pdbx_strand_id
1 'polypeptide(L)'
;MNNILIENGLSQEILSSDEFEKKISIAKLNLEDYNARLNTSYDLTYKDVGEGKWKFTLDDSDNHRDEIAGDVNFFILWNTEKVDKVYFEIFYQNIKNYEYNELSFYNSPHVKKDEGYHNKVTLFKRKYTNYSPLGFLTDDEIELVKSEISRRFLINLT
;
A
#
# COMPACT_ATOMS: atom_id res chain seq x y z
N MET A 1 17.94 -2.39 -6.30
CA MET A 1 17.24 -1.89 -7.49
C MET A 1 15.96 -2.70 -7.54
N ASN A 2 14.82 -2.09 -7.18
CA ASN A 2 13.56 -2.82 -7.07
C ASN A 2 12.96 -2.93 -8.46
N ASN A 3 12.55 -4.13 -8.83
CA ASN A 3 12.12 -4.43 -10.19
C ASN A 3 10.61 -4.59 -10.25
N ILE A 4 10.04 -4.01 -11.30
CA ILE A 4 8.71 -4.37 -11.77
C ILE A 4 8.89 -5.16 -13.05
N LEU A 5 8.57 -6.45 -12.99
CA LEU A 5 8.52 -7.34 -14.13
C LEU A 5 7.14 -7.22 -14.79
N ILE A 6 7.10 -7.27 -16.12
CA ILE A 6 5.85 -7.25 -16.88
C ILE A 6 5.77 -8.57 -17.63
N GLU A 7 4.71 -9.34 -17.40
CA GLU A 7 4.50 -10.60 -18.10
C GLU A 7 4.18 -10.34 -19.58
N ASN A 8 4.61 -11.26 -20.44
CA ASN A 8 4.28 -11.23 -21.87
C ASN A 8 2.77 -11.40 -22.05
N GLY A 9 2.16 -10.64 -22.96
CA GLY A 9 0.72 -10.76 -23.27
C GLY A 9 0.03 -9.41 -23.49
N LEU A 10 0.61 -8.33 -22.98
CA LEU A 10 0.17 -6.98 -23.33
C LEU A 10 0.61 -6.60 -24.75
N SER A 11 -0.27 -5.91 -25.47
CA SER A 11 0.07 -5.33 -26.77
C SER A 11 1.09 -4.21 -26.59
N GLN A 12 1.91 -3.98 -27.61
CA GLN A 12 2.86 -2.86 -27.62
C GLN A 12 2.15 -1.51 -27.48
N GLU A 13 0.94 -1.38 -28.03
CA GLU A 13 0.10 -0.19 -27.88
C GLU A 13 -0.19 0.13 -26.41
N ILE A 14 -0.59 -0.88 -25.62
CA ILE A 14 -0.84 -0.71 -24.18
C ILE A 14 0.46 -0.36 -23.46
N LEU A 15 1.55 -1.08 -23.76
CA LEU A 15 2.85 -0.86 -23.12
C LEU A 15 3.41 0.54 -23.38
N SER A 16 3.10 1.14 -24.52
CA SER A 16 3.52 2.51 -24.87
C SER A 16 2.52 3.60 -24.46
N SER A 17 1.42 3.25 -23.78
CA SER A 17 0.41 4.23 -23.42
C SER A 17 0.81 5.04 -22.17
N ASP A 18 0.49 6.34 -22.16
CA ASP A 18 0.70 7.21 -21.00
C ASP A 18 0.04 6.68 -19.72
N GLU A 19 -1.12 6.02 -19.85
CA GLU A 19 -1.83 5.41 -18.74
C GLU A 19 -1.02 4.27 -18.12
N PHE A 20 -0.43 3.42 -18.96
CA PHE A 20 0.42 2.32 -18.50
C PHE A 20 1.72 2.84 -17.87
N GLU A 21 2.37 3.83 -18.49
CA GLU A 21 3.56 4.46 -17.92
C GLU A 21 3.27 5.08 -16.54
N LYS A 22 2.12 5.77 -16.41
CA LYS A 22 1.69 6.33 -15.12
C LYS A 22 1.45 5.24 -14.08
N LYS A 23 0.81 4.14 -14.47
CA LYS A 23 0.56 2.98 -13.59
C LYS A 23 1.89 2.38 -13.09
N ILE A 24 2.85 2.17 -13.98
CA ILE A 24 4.17 1.65 -13.61
C ILE A 24 4.93 2.64 -12.71
N SER A 25 4.82 3.95 -12.96
CA SER A 25 5.44 5.00 -12.14
C SER A 25 4.91 5.00 -10.70
N ILE A 26 3.58 4.96 -10.52
CA ILE A 26 2.96 4.86 -9.19
C ILE A 26 3.43 3.59 -8.48
N ALA A 27 3.43 2.45 -9.17
CA ALA A 27 3.86 1.18 -8.58
C ALA A 27 5.33 1.22 -8.11
N LYS A 28 6.24 1.77 -8.92
CA LYS A 28 7.67 1.88 -8.58
C LYS A 28 7.88 2.75 -7.34
N LEU A 29 7.29 3.95 -7.31
CA LEU A 29 7.46 4.88 -6.20
C LEU A 29 7.01 4.26 -4.87
N ASN A 30 5.83 3.62 -4.86
CA ASN A 30 5.28 3.03 -3.64
C ASN A 30 6.05 1.76 -3.22
N LEU A 31 6.51 0.94 -4.17
CA LEU A 31 7.36 -0.23 -3.87
C LEU A 31 8.71 0.19 -3.26
N GLU A 32 9.35 1.21 -3.83
CA GLU A 32 10.62 1.74 -3.33
C GLU A 32 10.49 2.31 -1.92
N ASP A 33 9.48 3.14 -1.66
CA ASP A 33 9.21 3.68 -0.33
C ASP A 33 8.90 2.56 0.68
N TYR A 34 8.05 1.59 0.31
CA TYR A 34 7.71 0.46 1.17
C TYR A 34 8.96 -0.36 1.54
N ASN A 35 9.77 -0.74 0.56
CA ASN A 35 10.99 -1.52 0.79
C ASN A 35 11.99 -0.76 1.67
N ALA A 36 12.16 0.53 1.45
CA ALA A 36 13.03 1.37 2.26
C ALA A 36 12.53 1.47 3.71
N ARG A 37 11.22 1.69 3.90
CA ARG A 37 10.60 1.77 5.23
C ARG A 37 10.71 0.46 5.97
N LEU A 38 10.37 -0.66 5.34
CA LEU A 38 10.30 -1.95 6.03
C LEU A 38 11.62 -2.74 6.01
N ASN A 39 12.66 -2.22 5.34
CA ASN A 39 13.92 -2.91 5.13
C ASN A 39 13.72 -4.28 4.46
N THR A 40 12.93 -4.27 3.38
CA THR A 40 12.65 -5.42 2.52
C THR A 40 13.23 -5.19 1.12
N SER A 41 13.18 -6.21 0.26
CA SER A 41 13.69 -6.16 -1.11
C SER A 41 12.72 -6.82 -2.08
N TYR A 42 11.44 -6.47 -1.95
CA TYR A 42 10.40 -7.03 -2.78
C TYR A 42 10.47 -6.50 -4.21
N ASP A 43 10.13 -7.39 -5.13
CA ASP A 43 9.88 -7.08 -6.53
C ASP A 43 8.39 -7.32 -6.83
N LEU A 44 7.86 -6.67 -7.86
CA LEU A 44 6.49 -6.87 -8.31
C LEU A 44 6.45 -7.43 -9.74
N THR A 45 5.47 -8.27 -10.02
CA THR A 45 5.14 -8.72 -11.37
C THR A 45 3.77 -8.21 -11.78
N TYR A 46 3.68 -7.52 -12.91
CA TYR A 46 2.43 -7.14 -13.56
C TYR A 46 2.02 -8.23 -14.55
N LYS A 47 0.99 -9.01 -14.21
CA LYS A 47 0.57 -10.20 -14.95
C LYS A 47 -0.94 -10.34 -15.07
N ASP A 48 -1.39 -11.14 -16.03
CA ASP A 48 -2.81 -11.51 -16.16
C ASP A 48 -3.17 -12.53 -15.06
N VAL A 49 -4.10 -12.16 -14.18
CA VAL A 49 -4.63 -13.06 -13.13
C VAL A 49 -5.92 -13.76 -13.56
N GLY A 50 -6.20 -13.80 -14.87
CA GLY A 50 -7.33 -14.48 -15.48
C GLY A 50 -8.38 -13.50 -16.03
N GLU A 51 -9.08 -13.93 -17.08
CA GLU A 51 -10.10 -13.13 -17.79
C GLU A 51 -9.58 -11.78 -18.30
N GLY A 52 -8.27 -11.67 -18.60
CA GLY A 52 -7.65 -10.42 -19.06
C GLY A 52 -7.51 -9.37 -17.94
N LYS A 53 -7.53 -9.78 -16.67
CA LYS A 53 -7.41 -8.88 -15.52
C LYS A 53 -5.95 -8.77 -15.12
N TRP A 54 -5.27 -7.72 -15.56
CA TRP A 54 -3.86 -7.49 -15.26
C TRP A 54 -3.66 -6.79 -13.91
N LYS A 55 -2.83 -7.37 -13.03
CA LYS A 55 -2.57 -6.88 -11.66
C LYS A 55 -1.10 -7.01 -11.26
N PHE A 56 -0.69 -6.18 -10.30
CA PHE A 56 0.59 -6.35 -9.61
C PHE A 56 0.51 -7.48 -8.57
N THR A 57 1.58 -8.27 -8.48
CA THR A 57 1.73 -9.44 -7.59
C THR A 57 3.15 -9.49 -7.05
N LEU A 58 3.38 -10.05 -5.85
CA LEU A 58 4.72 -10.20 -5.26
C LEU A 58 5.46 -11.44 -5.77
N ASP A 59 4.74 -12.52 -6.06
CA ASP A 59 5.29 -13.77 -6.54
C ASP A 59 4.34 -14.46 -7.54
N ASP A 60 4.74 -15.65 -8.02
CA ASP A 60 3.89 -16.50 -8.83
C ASP A 60 2.81 -17.25 -8.04
N SER A 61 2.71 -17.02 -6.73
CA SER A 61 1.73 -17.69 -5.88
C SER A 61 0.42 -16.91 -5.79
N ASP A 62 -0.66 -17.63 -5.51
CA ASP A 62 -1.99 -17.04 -5.36
C ASP A 62 -2.20 -16.27 -4.04
N ASN A 63 -1.14 -16.04 -3.26
CA ASN A 63 -1.19 -15.28 -2.01
C ASN A 63 -1.15 -13.75 -2.26
N HIS A 64 -2.07 -13.29 -3.10
CA HIS A 64 -2.13 -11.94 -3.64
C HIS A 64 -2.53 -10.84 -2.64
N ARG A 65 -2.67 -11.13 -1.35
CA ARG A 65 -3.64 -10.39 -0.53
C ARG A 65 -3.14 -9.30 0.41
N ASP A 66 -1.97 -9.35 1.04
CA ASP A 66 -1.82 -8.53 2.27
C ASP A 66 -0.61 -7.61 2.35
N GLU A 67 0.11 -7.39 1.26
CA GLU A 67 1.32 -6.57 1.27
C GLU A 67 1.32 -5.50 0.16
N ILE A 68 2.49 -5.01 -0.22
CA ILE A 68 2.66 -3.86 -1.12
C ILE A 68 1.98 -4.04 -2.50
N ALA A 69 1.81 -5.26 -3.00
CA ALA A 69 1.08 -5.51 -4.24
C ALA A 69 -0.40 -5.10 -4.15
N GLY A 70 -1.06 -5.37 -3.02
CA GLY A 70 -2.44 -4.99 -2.78
C GLY A 70 -2.60 -3.47 -2.70
N ASP A 71 -1.72 -2.83 -1.94
CA ASP A 71 -1.66 -1.36 -1.82
C ASP A 71 -1.48 -0.69 -3.17
N VAL A 72 -0.51 -1.14 -3.98
CA VAL A 72 -0.26 -0.61 -5.32
C VAL A 72 -1.48 -0.77 -6.22
N ASN A 73 -2.10 -1.97 -6.29
CA ASN A 73 -3.29 -2.17 -7.11
C ASN A 73 -4.44 -1.23 -6.70
N PHE A 74 -4.61 -0.98 -5.40
CA PHE A 74 -5.60 -0.03 -4.90
C PHE A 74 -5.27 1.42 -5.29
N PHE A 75 -4.00 1.84 -5.18
CA PHE A 75 -3.57 3.19 -5.57
C PHE A 75 -3.76 3.48 -7.06
N ILE A 76 -3.53 2.47 -7.89
CA ILE A 76 -3.82 2.57 -9.33
C ILE A 76 -5.31 2.78 -9.56
N LEU A 77 -6.17 1.98 -8.92
CA LEU A 77 -7.62 2.15 -9.03
C LEU A 77 -8.06 3.54 -8.56
N TRP A 78 -7.54 4.00 -7.42
CA TRP A 78 -7.81 5.32 -6.87
C TRP A 78 -7.40 6.43 -7.85
N ASN A 79 -6.21 6.34 -8.47
CA ASN A 79 -5.77 7.28 -9.49
C ASN A 79 -6.71 7.29 -10.72
N THR A 80 -7.14 6.11 -11.20
CA THR A 80 -7.97 5.99 -12.40
C THR A 80 -9.40 6.52 -12.18
N GLU A 81 -9.98 6.33 -11.00
CA GLU A 81 -11.38 6.70 -10.72
C GLU A 81 -11.59 8.17 -10.31
N LYS A 82 -10.62 9.07 -10.58
CA LYS A 82 -10.69 10.52 -10.32
C LYS A 82 -11.32 10.86 -8.95
N VAL A 83 -10.52 10.68 -7.90
CA VAL A 83 -10.61 11.39 -6.60
C VAL A 83 -12.04 11.60 -6.07
N ASP A 84 -12.81 10.52 -5.96
CA ASP A 84 -13.89 10.54 -4.97
C ASP A 84 -13.24 10.51 -3.58
N LYS A 85 -13.68 11.41 -2.69
CA LYS A 85 -13.27 11.43 -1.28
C LYS A 85 -13.50 10.08 -0.59
N VAL A 86 -14.37 9.22 -1.15
CA VAL A 86 -14.61 7.85 -0.67
C VAL A 86 -13.33 7.02 -0.59
N TYR A 87 -12.37 7.22 -1.50
CA TYR A 87 -11.14 6.43 -1.53
C TYR A 87 -10.20 6.71 -0.36
N PHE A 88 -10.18 7.94 0.15
CA PHE A 88 -9.46 8.25 1.39
C PHE A 88 -10.04 7.46 2.56
N GLU A 89 -11.36 7.40 2.68
CA GLU A 89 -11.99 6.66 3.77
C GLU A 89 -11.81 5.15 3.61
N ILE A 90 -11.92 4.60 2.40
CA ILE A 90 -11.61 3.18 2.12
C ILE A 90 -10.16 2.87 2.54
N PHE A 91 -9.22 3.75 2.18
CA PHE A 91 -7.81 3.60 2.56
C PHE A 91 -7.63 3.54 4.08
N TYR A 92 -8.25 4.45 4.84
CA TYR A 92 -8.18 4.42 6.30
C TYR A 92 -8.89 3.20 6.90
N GLN A 93 -10.00 2.75 6.32
CA GLN A 93 -10.68 1.53 6.76
C GLN A 93 -9.82 0.28 6.52
N ASN A 94 -9.07 0.23 5.42
CA ASN A 94 -8.14 -0.87 5.16
C ASN A 94 -7.03 -0.91 6.22
N ILE A 95 -6.36 0.21 6.49
CA ILE A 95 -5.36 0.31 7.57
C ILE A 95 -5.97 -0.15 8.90
N LYS A 96 -7.19 0.33 9.18
CA LYS A 96 -7.89 -0.01 10.42
C LYS A 96 -8.14 -1.51 10.55
N ASN A 97 -8.75 -2.10 9.52
CA ASN A 97 -9.29 -3.45 9.59
C ASN A 97 -8.21 -4.52 9.52
N TYR A 98 -7.18 -4.31 8.70
CA TYR A 98 -6.16 -5.33 8.44
C TYR A 98 -4.91 -5.19 9.31
N GLU A 99 -4.60 -4.00 9.82
CA GLU A 99 -3.33 -3.77 10.52
C GLU A 99 -3.51 -3.18 11.92
N TYR A 100 -4.38 -2.19 12.09
CA TYR A 100 -4.51 -1.49 13.37
C TYR A 100 -5.40 -2.21 14.39
N ASN A 101 -6.49 -2.85 13.96
CA ASN A 101 -7.42 -3.49 14.89
C ASN A 101 -6.74 -4.55 15.75
N GLU A 102 -5.79 -5.31 15.18
CA GLU A 102 -4.97 -6.25 15.94
C GLU A 102 -4.17 -5.58 17.06
N LEU A 103 -3.61 -4.39 16.79
CA LEU A 103 -2.86 -3.61 17.79
C LEU A 103 -3.80 -3.05 18.86
N SER A 104 -4.97 -2.56 18.44
CA SER A 104 -5.94 -1.94 19.33
C SER A 104 -6.55 -2.91 20.35
N PHE A 105 -6.57 -4.21 20.07
CA PHE A 105 -7.00 -5.23 21.03
C PHE A 105 -6.16 -5.19 22.32
N TYR A 106 -4.86 -4.89 22.19
CA TYR A 106 -3.93 -4.76 23.30
C TYR A 106 -3.99 -3.40 24.03
N ASN A 107 -4.89 -2.49 23.63
CA ASN A 107 -5.13 -1.24 24.37
C ASN A 107 -5.99 -1.44 25.62
N SER A 108 -6.54 -2.64 25.84
CA SER A 108 -7.20 -2.98 27.10
C SER A 108 -6.18 -2.99 28.26
N PRO A 109 -6.47 -2.34 29.40
CA PRO A 109 -5.58 -2.36 30.57
C PRO A 109 -5.44 -3.76 31.19
N HIS A 110 -6.25 -4.72 30.74
CA HIS A 110 -6.26 -6.10 31.21
C HIS A 110 -5.43 -7.05 30.33
N VAL A 111 -4.91 -6.57 29.20
CA VAL A 111 -4.06 -7.38 28.30
C VAL A 111 -2.60 -7.01 28.56
N LYS A 112 -1.79 -8.00 28.93
CA LYS A 112 -0.35 -7.80 29.11
C LYS A 112 0.30 -7.59 27.74
N LYS A 113 0.93 -6.43 27.55
CA LYS A 113 1.76 -6.13 26.38
C LYS A 113 3.03 -7.01 26.44
N ASP A 114 3.15 -7.96 25.52
CA ASP A 114 4.32 -8.81 25.38
C ASP A 114 5.27 -8.27 24.29
N GLU A 115 6.38 -8.97 24.09
CA GLU A 115 7.37 -8.61 23.06
C GLU A 115 6.76 -8.65 21.65
N GLY A 116 5.82 -9.57 21.39
CA GLY A 116 5.10 -9.67 20.13
C GLY A 116 4.30 -8.41 19.81
N TYR A 117 3.57 -7.88 20.79
CA TYR A 117 2.87 -6.59 20.66
C TYR A 117 3.84 -5.45 20.34
N HIS A 118 4.93 -5.31 21.09
CA HIS A 118 5.88 -4.21 20.87
C HIS A 118 6.56 -4.28 19.49
N ASN A 119 6.81 -5.48 18.97
CA ASN A 119 7.31 -5.68 17.62
C ASN A 119 6.28 -5.25 16.56
N LYS A 120 5.01 -5.64 16.73
CA LYS A 120 3.93 -5.22 15.81
C LYS A 120 3.71 -3.71 15.82
N VAL A 121 3.74 -3.05 16.99
CA VAL A 121 3.63 -1.58 17.09
C VAL A 121 4.82 -0.89 16.42
N THR A 122 6.04 -1.39 16.63
CA THR A 122 7.24 -0.86 15.98
C THR A 122 7.15 -0.95 14.47
N LEU A 123 6.69 -2.09 13.95
CA LEU A 123 6.51 -2.31 12.51
C LEU A 123 5.43 -1.37 11.93
N PHE A 124 4.29 -1.25 12.61
CA PHE A 124 3.21 -0.35 12.19
C PHE A 124 3.65 1.11 12.14
N LYS A 125 4.35 1.58 13.18
CA LYS A 125 4.93 2.93 13.21
C LYS A 125 5.91 3.14 12.06
N ARG A 126 6.79 2.17 11.82
CA ARG A 126 7.76 2.21 10.72
C ARG A 126 7.07 2.32 9.35
N LYS A 127 5.97 1.58 9.14
CA LYS A 127 5.16 1.66 7.91
C LYS A 127 4.50 3.03 7.74
N TYR A 128 3.87 3.55 8.79
CA TYR A 128 2.89 4.64 8.66
C TYR A 128 3.34 6.04 9.13
N THR A 129 4.47 6.17 9.85
CA THR A 129 4.96 7.50 10.25
C THR A 129 5.29 8.34 9.02
N ASN A 130 4.62 9.49 8.87
CA ASN A 130 4.75 10.39 7.72
C ASN A 130 4.54 9.69 6.36
N TYR A 131 3.62 8.72 6.31
CA TYR A 131 3.30 7.97 5.09
C TYR A 131 2.15 8.62 4.31
N SER A 132 2.24 8.55 2.98
CA SER A 132 1.18 8.82 2.03
C SER A 132 1.45 8.03 0.75
N PRO A 133 0.40 7.59 0.01
CA PRO A 133 0.58 7.05 -1.33
C PRO A 133 1.29 8.04 -2.26
N LEU A 134 2.17 7.54 -3.12
CA LEU A 134 3.02 8.36 -3.98
C LEU A 134 2.60 8.36 -5.45
N GLY A 135 2.84 9.48 -6.13
CA GLY A 135 2.79 9.59 -7.58
C GLY A 135 1.47 10.08 -8.19
N PHE A 136 0.40 10.24 -7.40
CA PHE A 136 -0.90 10.66 -7.93
C PHE A 136 -1.70 11.63 -7.05
N LEU A 137 -1.32 11.82 -5.78
CA LEU A 137 -1.93 12.79 -4.89
C LEU A 137 -1.29 14.17 -5.06
N THR A 138 -2.08 15.22 -4.84
CA THR A 138 -1.58 16.59 -4.68
C THR A 138 -0.89 16.79 -3.33
N ASP A 139 -0.10 17.86 -3.18
CA ASP A 139 0.59 18.16 -1.92
C ASP A 139 -0.39 18.32 -0.74
N ASP A 140 -1.53 18.97 -0.96
CA ASP A 140 -2.58 19.14 0.06
C ASP A 140 -3.17 17.79 0.49
N GLU A 141 -3.40 16.89 -0.46
CA GLU A 141 -3.91 15.54 -0.17
C GLU A 141 -2.88 14.67 0.54
N ILE A 142 -1.61 14.81 0.18
CA ILE A 142 -0.49 14.15 0.85
C ILE A 142 -0.46 14.54 2.33
N GLU A 143 -0.52 15.84 2.63
CA GLU A 143 -0.50 16.33 4.00
C GLU A 143 -1.77 15.94 4.77
N LEU A 144 -2.92 15.94 4.12
CA LEU A 144 -4.16 15.41 4.70
C LEU A 144 -4.03 13.94 5.09
N VAL A 145 -3.48 13.10 4.21
CA VAL A 145 -3.28 11.66 4.48
C VAL A 145 -2.36 11.43 5.66
N LYS A 146 -1.20 12.10 5.69
CA LYS A 146 -0.23 11.98 6.80
C LYS A 146 -0.86 12.39 8.13
N SER A 147 -1.59 13.51 8.13
CA SER A 147 -2.27 14.03 9.32
C SER A 147 -3.33 13.06 9.84
N GLU A 148 -4.17 12.54 8.94
CA GLU A 148 -5.23 11.60 9.30
C GLU A 148 -4.68 10.25 9.80
N ILE A 149 -3.62 9.72 9.19
CA ILE A 149 -2.94 8.51 9.69
C ILE A 149 -2.42 8.75 11.12
N SER A 150 -1.75 9.88 11.34
CA SER A 150 -1.21 10.24 12.65
C SER A 150 -2.34 10.32 13.70
N ARG A 151 -3.39 11.08 13.38
CA ARG A 151 -4.55 11.31 14.24
C ARG A 151 -5.33 10.04 14.56
N ARG A 152 -5.59 9.19 13.56
CA ARG A 152 -6.44 8.00 13.70
C ARG A 152 -5.70 6.83 14.35
N PHE A 153 -4.41 6.65 14.04
CA PHE A 153 -3.71 5.41 14.36
C PHE A 153 -2.48 5.63 15.24
N LEU A 154 -1.60 6.59 14.93
CA LEU A 154 -0.27 6.64 15.57
C LEU A 154 -0.29 7.23 16.99
N ILE A 155 -1.07 8.30 17.23
CA ILE A 155 -1.10 8.97 18.54
C ILE A 155 -1.56 8.03 19.67
N ASN A 156 -2.38 7.03 19.32
CA ASN A 156 -2.94 6.09 20.29
C ASN A 156 -2.02 4.91 20.61
N LEU A 157 -0.90 4.76 19.90
CA LEU A 157 0.09 3.69 20.10
C LEU A 157 1.26 4.22 20.94
N THR A 158 1.07 4.34 22.25
CA THR A 158 2.12 4.68 23.22
C THR A 158 2.65 3.45 23.95
#